data_AF-A0A5K0XFX1-F1
#
_entry.id   AF-A0A5K0XFX1-F1
#
_cell.length_a   1.000
_cell.length_b   1.000
_cell.length_c   1.000
_cell.angle_alpha   90.00
_cell.angle_beta   90.00
_cell.angle_gamma   90.00
#
_symmetry.space_group_name_H-M   'P 1'
#
loop_
_entity.id
_entity.type
_entity.pdbx_description
1 polymer ?
#
loop_
_entity_poly.entity_id
_entity_poly.type
_entity_poly.pdbx_seq_one_letter_code
_entity_poly.pdbx_strand_id
1 'polypeptide(L)' 'AIPGVPKILDGDNPANWMLEVTNTVSEAQLGLDFAVTYSNSSRYR' A
#
# COMPACT_ATOMS: atom_id res chain seq x y z
N ALA A 1 6.56 -7.03 4.27
CA ALA A 1 6.27 -6.44 2.95
C ALA A 1 5.01 -7.10 2.41
N ILE A 2 4.09 -6.34 1.84
CA ILE A 2 2.85 -6.88 1.27
C ILE A 2 3.20 -7.49 -0.10
N PRO A 3 2.90 -8.79 -0.36
CA PRO A 3 3.16 -9.40 -1.66
C PRO A 3 2.44 -8.65 -2.78
N GLY A 4 3.12 -8.46 -3.92
CA GLY A 4 2.58 -7.74 -5.07
C GLY A 4 2.71 -6.21 -5.00
N VAL A 5 2.92 -5.63 -3.81
CA VAL A 5 3.15 -4.19 -3.68
C VAL A 5 4.62 -3.87 -4.02
N PRO A 6 4.90 -2.97 -4.98
CA PRO A 6 6.25 -2.56 -5.32
C PRO A 6 6.93 -1.92 -4.11
N LYS A 7 8.22 -2.19 -3.88
CA LYS A 7 8.93 -1.58 -2.75
C LYS A 7 9.20 -0.10 -3.01
N ILE A 8 9.22 0.72 -1.94
CA ILE A 8 9.81 2.06 -2.00
C ILE A 8 11.29 1.91 -2.33
N LEU A 9 11.75 2.65 -3.35
CA LEU A 9 13.16 2.71 -3.73
C LEU A 9 13.90 3.75 -2.89
N ASP A 10 15.21 3.56 -2.72
CA ASP A 10 16.04 4.56 -2.03
C ASP A 10 16.08 5.87 -2.82
N GLY A 11 15.71 6.97 -2.15
CA GLY A 11 15.60 8.30 -2.77
C GLY A 11 14.24 8.63 -3.36
N ASP A 12 13.28 7.69 -3.35
CA ASP A 12 11.91 7.94 -3.81
C ASP A 12 11.09 8.70 -2.76
N ASN A 13 10.09 9.47 -3.21
CA ASN A 13 9.21 10.19 -2.31
C ASN A 13 8.13 9.22 -1.76
N PRO A 14 8.09 8.93 -0.44
CA PRO A 14 7.12 8.02 0.14
C PRO A 14 5.66 8.45 -0.09
N ALA A 15 5.40 9.76 -0.19
CA ALA A 15 4.07 10.27 -0.46
C ALA A 15 3.61 9.99 -1.89
N ASN A 16 4.52 10.11 -2.88
CA ASN A 16 4.20 9.77 -4.26
C ASN A 16 3.98 8.25 -4.41
N TRP A 17 4.86 7.45 -3.81
CA TRP A 17 4.71 6.00 -3.82
C TRP A 17 3.39 5.55 -3.20
N MET A 18 3.01 6.11 -2.05
CA MET A 18 1.72 5.81 -1.42
C MET A 18 0.54 6.13 -2.35
N LEU A 19 0.58 7.28 -3.03
CA LEU A 19 -0.47 7.68 -3.97
C LEU A 19 -0.64 6.69 -5.13
N GLU A 20 0.48 6.17 -5.64
CA GLU A 20 0.49 5.20 -6.75
C GLU A 20 0.00 3.82 -6.31
N VAL A 21 0.33 3.36 -5.10
CA VAL A 21 -0.07 2.03 -4.65
C VAL A 21 -1.48 1.98 -4.06
N THR A 22 -1.98 3.06 -3.45
CA THR A 22 -3.34 3.10 -2.85
C THR A 22 -4.41 3.64 -3.80
N ASN A 23 -4.13 3.72 -5.10
CA ASN A 23 -5.17 4.08 -6.06
C ASN A 23 -6.11 2.88 -6.30
N THR A 24 -7.35 3.16 -6.71
CA THR A 24 -8.40 2.14 -6.87
C THR A 24 -8.07 1.05 -7.88
N VAL A 25 -7.31 1.37 -8.93
CA VAL A 25 -6.90 0.39 -9.95
C VAL A 25 -5.84 -0.55 -9.37
N SER A 26 -4.84 0.00 -8.68
CA SER A 26 -3.79 -0.76 -8.00
C SER A 26 -4.38 -1.70 -6.93
N GLU A 27 -5.26 -1.18 -6.09
CA GLU A 27 -5.96 -1.97 -5.06
C GLU A 27 -6.79 -3.11 -5.67
N ALA A 28 -7.54 -2.83 -6.74
CA ALA A 28 -8.32 -3.86 -7.44
C ALA A 28 -7.44 -4.93 -8.08
N GLN A 29 -6.30 -4.57 -8.66
CA GLN A 29 -5.35 -5.53 -9.22
C GLN A 29 -4.69 -6.41 -8.15
N LEU A 30 -4.43 -5.84 -6.98
CA LEU A 30 -3.86 -6.55 -5.84
C LEU A 30 -4.90 -7.35 -5.04
N GLY A 31 -6.20 -7.09 -5.28
CA GLY A 31 -7.29 -7.68 -4.51
C GLY A 31 -7.25 -7.30 -3.03
N LEU A 32 -6.77 -6.09 -2.73
CA LEU A 32 -6.44 -5.62 -1.38
C LEU A 32 -7.04 -4.23 -1.16
N ASP A 33 -7.54 -3.98 0.04
CA ASP A 33 -7.91 -2.64 0.53
C ASP A 33 -6.90 -2.25 1.62
N PHE A 34 -6.13 -1.18 1.38
CA PHE A 34 -5.09 -0.76 2.31
C PHE A 34 -5.67 -0.22 3.63
N ALA A 35 -6.86 0.38 3.63
CA ALA A 35 -7.51 0.88 4.83
C ALA A 35 -8.00 -0.28 5.73
N VAL A 36 -8.60 -1.31 5.12
CA VAL A 36 -9.00 -2.54 5.82
C VAL A 36 -7.76 -3.29 6.33
N THR A 37 -6.69 -3.35 5.52
CA THR A 37 -5.45 -4.03 5.93
C THR A 37 -4.77 -3.30 7.09
N TYR A 38 -4.73 -1.97 7.07
CA TYR A 38 -4.15 -1.17 8.15
C TYR A 38 -4.95 -1.29 9.44
N SER A 39 -6.28 -1.21 9.36
CA SER A 39 -7.17 -1.34 10.53
C SER A 39 -7.13 -2.72 11.18
N ASN A 40 -6.82 -3.79 10.43
CA ASN A 40 -6.61 -5.13 10.97
C ASN A 40 -5.17 -5.38 11.47
N SER A 41 -4.26 -4.42 11.30
CA SER A 41 -2.87 -4.59 11.71
C SER A 41 -2.66 -4.39 13.21
N SER A 42 -1.60 -5.01 13.74
CA SER A 42 -1.19 -4.86 15.15
C SER A 42 -0.71 -3.45 15.54
N ARG A 43 -0.64 -2.52 14.58
CA ARG A 43 -0.27 -1.11 14.81
C ARG A 43 -1.49 -0.23 15.01
N TYR A 44 -2.65 -0.65 14.53
CA TYR A 44 -3.92 0.03 14.76
C TYR A 44 -4.59 -0.40 16.07
N ARG A 45 -4.33 -1.65 16.48
CA ARG A 45 -4.74 -2.24 17.76
C ARG A 45 -3.78 -1.85 18.89
#